data_AF-A0A0K1EKE0-F1
#
_entry.id   AF-A0A0K1EKE0-F1
#
_cell.length_a   1.000
_cell.length_b   1.000
_cell.length_c   1.000
_cell.angle_alpha   90.00
_cell.angle_beta   90.00
_cell.angle_gamma   90.00
#
_symmetry.space_group_name_H-M   'P 1'
#
loop_
_entity.id
_entity.type
_entity.pdbx_description
1 polymer ?
#
loop_
_entity_poly.entity_id
_entity_poly.type
_entity_poly.pdbx_seq_one_letter_code
_entity_poly.pdbx_strand_id
1 'polypeptide(L)'
;MRPRDSRYEQVDPQHRIEYRDPEDFDRIAFAMRALDRLRPKRLTVAVYKAVASIRIEQWSDLRREGASCAIVGIPPQASREHIAYALAELAGVASVPYTVQMLLAEERRPRA
;
A
#
# COMPACT_ATOMS: atom_id res chain seq x y z
N MET A 1 19.17 27.60 10.58
CA MET A 1 18.70 26.63 9.58
C MET A 1 18.65 25.26 10.26
N ARG A 2 17.46 24.79 10.66
CA ARG A 2 17.33 23.53 11.43
C ARG A 2 17.33 22.33 10.46
N PRO A 3 18.11 21.26 10.71
CA PRO A 3 18.01 20.05 9.90
C PRO A 3 16.66 19.38 10.18
N ARG A 4 15.95 19.03 9.09
CA ARG A 4 14.70 18.27 9.11
C ARG A 4 15.00 16.85 9.57
N ASP A 5 14.41 16.44 10.68
CA ASP A 5 14.28 15.03 11.07
C ASP A 5 13.58 14.26 9.95
N SER A 6 14.38 13.63 9.10
CA SER A 6 13.91 12.66 8.12
C SER A 6 13.88 11.32 8.84
N ARG A 7 12.75 11.01 9.48
CA ARG A 7 12.51 9.68 10.04
C ARG A 7 12.26 8.72 8.88
N TYR A 8 13.34 8.15 8.36
CA TYR A 8 13.30 6.99 7.49
C TYR A 8 12.90 5.78 8.33
N GLU A 9 11.61 5.50 8.42
CA GLU A 9 11.16 4.21 8.94
C GLU A 9 11.29 3.21 7.78
N GLN A 10 12.49 2.64 7.64
CA GLN A 10 12.69 1.45 6.83
C GLN A 10 11.87 0.34 7.47
N VAL A 11 10.78 -0.05 6.81
CA VAL A 11 10.09 -1.30 7.12
C VAL A 11 11.09 -2.42 6.86
N ASP A 12 11.52 -3.04 7.95
CA ASP A 12 12.39 -4.21 8.16
C ASP A 12 13.04 -4.87 6.90
N PRO A 13 14.39 -4.91 6.79
CA PRO A 13 15.09 -5.50 5.64
C PRO A 13 15.11 -7.05 5.60
N GLN A 14 14.42 -7.78 6.49
CA GLN A 14 14.61 -9.24 6.62
C GLN A 14 13.75 -10.18 5.76
N HIS A 15 12.93 -9.71 4.81
CA HIS A 15 12.22 -10.60 3.87
C HIS A 15 12.64 -10.40 2.41
N ARG A 16 13.95 -10.60 2.17
CA ARG A 16 14.53 -10.69 0.82
C ARG A 16 14.30 -12.08 0.22
N ILE A 17 13.04 -12.46 0.07
CA ILE A 17 12.65 -13.49 -0.89
C ILE A 17 12.08 -12.72 -2.07
N GLU A 18 12.82 -12.69 -3.17
CA GLU A 18 12.34 -12.19 -4.46
C GLU A 18 11.19 -13.10 -4.92
N TYR A 19 10.01 -12.91 -4.33
CA TYR A 19 8.79 -13.62 -4.71
C TYR A 19 8.31 -12.99 -6.02
N ARG A 20 8.77 -13.56 -7.12
CA ARG A 20 8.32 -13.23 -8.48
C ARG A 20 6.95 -13.88 -8.66
N ASP A 21 5.89 -13.13 -8.39
CA ASP A 21 4.53 -13.60 -8.61
C ASP A 21 4.24 -13.60 -10.13
N PRO A 22 4.11 -14.78 -10.79
CA PRO A 22 3.92 -14.87 -12.23
C PRO A 22 2.46 -14.60 -12.65
N GLU A 23 1.57 -14.21 -11.73
CA GLU A 23 0.20 -13.90 -12.07
C GLU A 23 0.10 -12.61 -12.92
N ASP A 24 -0.47 -12.77 -14.13
CA ASP A 24 -0.89 -11.70 -15.01
C ASP A 24 -2.11 -10.97 -14.42
N PHE A 25 -1.86 -10.07 -13.46
CA PHE A 25 -2.91 -9.20 -12.93
C PHE A 25 -2.47 -7.74 -12.92
N ASP A 26 -3.46 -6.85 -13.08
CA ASP A 26 -3.22 -5.42 -12.99
C ASP A 26 -3.09 -5.00 -11.52
N ARG A 27 -1.83 -4.79 -11.12
CA ARG A 27 -1.40 -4.39 -9.78
C ARG A 27 -1.92 -3.01 -9.37
N ILE A 28 -1.99 -2.07 -10.30
CA ILE A 28 -2.50 -0.73 -10.01
C ILE A 28 -4.00 -0.80 -9.84
N ALA A 29 -4.71 -1.50 -10.73
CA ALA A 29 -6.14 -1.68 -10.60
C ALA A 29 -6.51 -2.43 -9.31
N PHE A 30 -5.73 -3.45 -8.92
CA PHE A 30 -5.90 -4.14 -7.63
C PHE A 30 -5.72 -3.18 -6.44
N ALA A 31 -4.65 -2.37 -6.44
CA ALA A 31 -4.40 -1.40 -5.38
C ALA A 31 -5.50 -0.35 -5.27
N MET A 32 -6.00 0.17 -6.39
CA MET A 32 -7.11 1.11 -6.41
C MET A 32 -8.38 0.48 -5.82
N ARG A 33 -8.73 -0.75 -6.20
CA ARG A 33 -9.86 -1.48 -5.62
C ARG A 33 -9.70 -1.70 -4.11
N ALA A 34 -8.49 -2.05 -3.68
CA ALA A 34 -8.19 -2.23 -2.26
C ALA A 34 -8.40 -0.93 -1.47
N LEU A 35 -7.89 0.20 -1.99
CA LEU A 35 -8.09 1.52 -1.38
C LEU A 35 -9.56 1.93 -1.33
N ASP A 36 -10.32 1.68 -2.39
CA ASP A 36 -11.78 1.91 -2.42
C ASP A 36 -12.53 1.11 -1.35
N ARG A 37 -12.01 -0.05 -0.97
CA ARG A 37 -12.59 -0.90 0.07
C ARG A 37 -12.18 -0.49 1.47
N LEU A 38 -10.90 -0.13 1.65
CA LEU A 38 -10.33 0.33 2.90
C LEU A 38 -10.92 1.69 3.33
N ARG A 39 -11.29 2.55 2.36
CA ARG A 39 -11.89 3.88 2.57
C ARG A 39 -11.21 4.67 3.70
N PRO A 40 -9.91 4.96 3.60
CA PRO A 40 -9.21 5.60 4.70
C PRO A 40 -9.70 7.06 4.85
N LYS A 41 -10.38 7.37 5.95
CA LYS A 41 -11.20 8.59 6.11
C LYS A 41 -10.42 9.91 6.11
N ARG A 42 -9.14 9.88 6.48
CA ARG A 42 -8.27 11.07 6.63
C ARG A 42 -6.93 10.92 5.91
N LEU A 43 -6.85 10.01 4.95
CA LEU A 43 -5.63 9.72 4.22
C LEU A 43 -5.91 9.77 2.72
N THR A 44 -5.19 10.62 2.01
CA THR A 44 -5.20 10.66 0.55
C THR A 44 -4.06 9.79 0.02
N VAL A 45 -4.34 8.84 -0.87
CA VAL A 45 -3.31 7.94 -1.42
C VAL A 45 -3.21 8.12 -2.93
N ALA A 46 -1.99 8.33 -3.42
CA ALA A 46 -1.65 8.27 -4.83
C ALA A 46 -0.87 6.99 -5.12
N VAL A 47 -1.25 6.26 -6.18
CA VAL A 47 -0.60 5.00 -6.56
C VAL A 47 0.08 5.16 -7.92
N TYR A 48 1.32 4.70 -8.06
CA TYR A 48 2.07 4.74 -9.31
C TYR A 48 2.90 3.46 -9.51
N LYS A 49 3.36 3.23 -10.75
CA LYS A 49 4.25 2.10 -11.07
C LYS A 49 5.67 2.40 -10.60
N ALA A 50 6.22 1.54 -9.76
CA ALA A 50 7.61 1.59 -9.33
C ALA A 50 8.49 0.62 -10.15
N VAL A 51 9.81 0.78 -10.03
CA VAL A 51 10.77 -0.01 -10.82
C VAL A 51 11.18 -1.31 -10.12
N ALA A 52 11.43 -1.28 -8.81
CA ALA A 52 12.14 -2.38 -8.13
C ALA A 52 11.54 -2.86 -6.80
N SER A 53 10.91 -1.98 -6.03
CA SER A 53 10.35 -2.34 -4.72
C SER A 53 9.06 -1.57 -4.45
N ILE A 54 8.25 -2.09 -3.53
CA ILE A 54 7.17 -1.28 -2.95
C ILE A 54 7.82 -0.09 -2.24
N ARG A 55 7.26 1.10 -2.45
CA ARG A 55 7.68 2.33 -1.78
C ARG A 55 6.47 3.03 -1.21
N ILE A 56 6.54 3.43 0.05
CA ILE A 56 5.49 4.19 0.71
C ILE A 56 6.14 5.43 1.28
N GLU A 57 5.66 6.59 0.86
CA GLU A 57 6.06 7.88 1.41
C GLU A 57 4.81 8.54 1.97
N GLN A 58 4.81 8.86 3.26
CA GLN A 58 3.69 9.51 3.93
C GLN A 58 4.10 10.86 4.48
N TRP A 59 3.21 11.83 4.38
CA TRP A 59 3.40 13.16 4.96
C TRP A 59 2.07 13.71 5.48
N SER A 60 2.16 14.67 6.40
CA SER A 60 0.98 15.37 6.91
C SER A 60 0.45 16.36 5.88
N ASP A 61 -0.87 16.43 5.72
CA ASP A 61 -1.49 17.44 4.88
C ASP A 61 -1.49 18.78 5.63
N LEU A 62 -0.64 19.72 5.19
CA LEU A 62 -0.56 21.06 5.78
C LEU A 62 -1.82 21.90 5.54
N ARG A 63 -2.71 21.50 4.62
CA ARG A 63 -3.95 22.20 4.31
C ARG A 63 -5.14 21.73 5.15
N ARG A 64 -5.06 20.53 5.75
CA ARG A 64 -6.14 19.92 6.52
C ARG A 64 -5.59 19.30 7.80
N GLU A 65 -5.93 19.90 8.92
CA GLU A 65 -5.49 19.43 10.23
C GLU A 65 -5.97 17.99 10.51
N GLY A 66 -5.02 17.12 10.88
CA GLY A 66 -5.29 15.71 11.13
C GLY A 66 -5.52 14.86 9.88
N ALA A 67 -5.30 15.38 8.67
CA ALA A 67 -5.22 14.59 7.44
C ALA A 67 -3.77 14.28 7.07
N SER A 68 -3.58 13.15 6.38
CA SER A 68 -2.30 12.75 5.82
C SER A 68 -2.44 12.42 4.34
N CYS A 69 -1.31 12.44 3.66
CA CYS A 69 -1.19 12.05 2.27
C CYS A 69 -0.10 10.98 2.17
N ALA A 70 -0.26 10.06 1.23
CA ALA A 70 0.74 9.06 0.94
C ALA A 70 0.88 8.79 -0.57
N ILE A 71 2.09 8.44 -0.97
CA ILE A 71 2.44 7.98 -2.31
C ILE A 71 2.90 6.53 -2.20
N VAL A 72 2.29 5.66 -3.00
CA VAL A 72 2.58 4.22 -3.03
C VAL A 72 3.08 3.84 -4.42
N GLY A 73 4.34 3.44 -4.49
CA GLY A 73 4.96 2.88 -5.68
C GLY A 73 4.84 1.37 -5.69
N ILE A 74 4.26 0.79 -6.74
CA ILE A 74 4.06 -0.67 -6.86
C ILE A 74 4.91 -1.22 -8.00
N PRO A 75 5.88 -2.10 -7.73
CA PRO A 75 6.74 -2.68 -8.76
C PRO A 75 6.02 -3.82 -9.51
N PRO A 76 6.44 -4.14 -10.74
CA PRO A 76 5.79 -5.16 -11.57
C PRO A 76 5.90 -6.58 -11.00
N GLN A 77 6.80 -6.84 -10.06
CA GLN A 77 6.97 -8.13 -9.40
C GLN A 77 6.19 -8.27 -8.08
N ALA A 78 5.54 -7.21 -7.60
CA ALA A 78 4.82 -7.27 -6.32
C ALA A 78 3.63 -8.24 -6.41
N SER A 79 3.48 -9.12 -5.42
CA SER A 79 2.32 -10.00 -5.29
C SER A 79 1.10 -9.25 -4.77
N ARG A 80 -0.09 -9.83 -4.95
CA ARG A 80 -1.35 -9.29 -4.38
C ARG A 80 -1.26 -9.16 -2.86
N GLU A 81 -0.71 -10.18 -2.21
CA GLU A 81 -0.51 -10.23 -0.75
C GLU A 81 0.35 -9.08 -0.27
N HIS A 82 1.48 -8.84 -0.93
CA HIS A 82 2.42 -7.80 -0.56
C HIS A 82 1.79 -6.40 -0.73
N ILE A 83 1.03 -6.19 -1.80
CA ILE A 83 0.29 -4.95 -2.03
C ILE A 83 -0.82 -4.78 -0.97
N ALA A 84 -1.60 -5.83 -0.70
CA ALA A 84 -2.70 -5.77 0.26
C ALA A 84 -2.21 -5.47 1.68
N TYR A 85 -1.11 -6.08 2.09
CA TYR A 85 -0.49 -5.86 3.39
C TYR A 85 -0.04 -4.40 3.54
N ALA A 86 0.75 -3.91 2.58
CA ALA A 86 1.22 -2.54 2.54
C ALA A 86 0.08 -1.50 2.61
N LEU A 87 -1.01 -1.73 1.87
CA LEU A 87 -2.16 -0.82 1.87
C LEU A 87 -2.98 -0.90 3.16
N ALA A 88 -3.12 -2.09 3.76
CA ALA A 88 -3.81 -2.27 5.03
C ALA A 88 -3.06 -1.59 6.19
N GLU A 89 -1.73 -1.75 6.24
CA GLU A 89 -0.88 -1.04 7.20
C GLU A 89 -0.98 0.48 7.01
N LEU A 90 -0.85 0.95 5.77
CA LEU A 90 -0.95 2.38 5.46
C LEU A 90 -2.31 2.97 5.84
N ALA A 91 -3.39 2.22 5.64
CA ALA A 91 -4.74 2.65 6.01
C ALA A 91 -4.99 2.66 7.54
N GLY A 92 -4.06 2.11 8.33
CA GLY A 92 -4.15 2.08 9.80
C GLY A 92 -5.32 1.23 10.29
N VAL A 93 -5.65 0.14 9.58
CA VAL A 93 -6.77 -0.73 9.98
C VAL A 93 -6.48 -1.44 11.30
N ALA A 94 -7.52 -1.68 12.10
CA ALA A 94 -7.39 -2.30 13.42
C ALA A 94 -6.85 -3.74 13.39
N SER A 95 -7.06 -4.48 12.28
CA SER A 95 -6.51 -5.83 12.08
C SER A 95 -6.05 -6.00 10.64
N VAL A 96 -4.74 -5.92 10.44
CA VAL A 96 -4.09 -6.08 9.14
C VAL A 96 -4.30 -7.49 8.57
N PRO A 97 -4.10 -8.60 9.31
CA PRO A 97 -4.21 -9.94 8.74
C PRO A 97 -5.60 -10.28 8.21
N TYR A 98 -6.66 -9.90 8.95
CA TYR A 98 -8.04 -10.12 8.50
C TYR A 98 -8.37 -9.30 7.25
N THR A 99 -7.93 -8.04 7.23
CA THR A 99 -8.15 -7.14 6.10
C THR A 99 -7.45 -7.63 4.84
N VAL A 100 -6.22 -8.12 4.97
CA VAL A 100 -5.48 -8.73 3.86
C VAL A 100 -6.23 -9.94 3.31
N GLN A 101 -6.67 -10.86 4.17
CA GLN A 101 -7.46 -12.02 3.71
C GLN A 101 -8.75 -11.61 3.00
N MET A 102 -9.46 -10.61 3.52
CA MET A 102 -10.67 -10.07 2.89
C MET A 102 -10.37 -9.49 1.49
N LEU A 103 -9.31 -8.68 1.36
CA LEU A 103 -8.91 -8.08 0.09
C LEU A 103 -8.52 -9.14 -0.96
N LEU A 104 -7.83 -10.20 -0.53
CA LEU A 104 -7.42 -11.30 -1.40
C LEU A 104 -8.61 -12.19 -1.79
N ALA A 105 -9.54 -12.46 -0.88
CA ALA A 105 -10.71 -13.29 -1.16
C ALA A 105 -11.64 -12.63 -2.18
N GLU A 106 -11.80 -11.30 -2.12
CA GLU A 106 -12.66 -10.56 -3.03
C GLU A 106 -12.11 -10.51 -4.45
N GLU A 107 -10.79 -10.39 -4.61
CA GLU A 107 -10.14 -10.42 -5.92
C GLU A 107 -10.28 -11.79 -6.62
N ARG A 108 -10.35 -12.88 -5.85
CA ARG A 108 -10.59 -14.23 -6.39
C ARG A 108 -12.04 -14.46 -6.79
N ARG A 109 -12.98 -13.59 -6.39
CA ARG A 109 -14.38 -13.75 -6.70
C ARG A 109 -14.63 -13.27 -8.13
N PRO A 110 -14.99 -14.16 -9.09
CA PRO A 110 -15.34 -13.71 -10.42
C PRO A 110 -16.55 -12.78 -10.31
N ARG A 111 -16.47 -11.60 -10.94
CA ARG A 111 -17.64 -10.73 -11.08
C ARG A 111 -18.70 -11.50 -11.88
N ALA A 112 -19.86 -11.72 -11.26
CA ALA A 112 -21.06 -12.19 -11.93
C ALA A 112 -21.59 -11.11 -12.90
#